data_AF-A0A388Q4D1-F1
#
_entry.id   AF-A0A388Q4D1-F1
#
_cell.length_a   1.000
_cell.length_b   1.000
_cell.length_c   1.000
_cell.angle_alpha   90.00
_cell.angle_beta   90.00
_cell.angle_gamma   90.00
#
_symmetry.space_group_name_H-M   'P 1'
#
loop_
_entity.id
_entity.type
_entity.pdbx_description
1 polymer ?
#
loop_
_entity_poly.entity_id
_entity_poly.type
_entity_poly.pdbx_seq_one_letter_code
_entity_poly.pdbx_strand_id
1 'polypeptide(L)'
;MKKIVLSLIQPLKRNILLLIISLLANNLYAVDIFVNPNILPGAVPNTYTTLVAALNASNNGDRVFIKSGSYTTQAITLTKSLIISPDTSGGSVTMSDGFYVEGFAGMKLQILGITAPYLTANPGSPTSADRAKIYVIDCHFGNLSIDQNNYDVSCARTWVDNNTTFRKGSFVISKTNNLYVNAEPGGGNVADTINKIMIVADTIAGALQYNGDNFKMLIANNLLNHLWITKWNWYTGNTNYIINNEFVSGNTLHFPTTNVPYYNFDVSNNIFSSFSFYTQNVNISGMYAYCNSCTPPNYGGIRSYGNNMVIPSNYGSYGCYGQYFYCTYSFSGNPDANSCPFPNIDVPGVFRWSYNGFTLSGSGTAGNLGFVNIPGSTNIINSGNPESQFYDIDLTLNDRGREGGPYSILNYLPSANPFNSKAFIFDLEIPTTLQPSTQSIKVRAQGYHRN
;
A
#
# COMPACT_ATOMS: atom_id res chain seq x y z
N MET A 1 58.85 -0.79 -42.87
CA MET A 1 57.83 -0.09 -42.05
C MET A 1 56.41 -0.09 -42.65
N LYS A 2 56.19 0.34 -43.91
CA LYS A 2 54.82 0.38 -44.52
C LYS A 2 54.03 -0.94 -44.53
N LYS A 3 54.67 -2.11 -44.69
CA LYS A 3 54.00 -3.43 -44.68
C LYS A 3 53.48 -3.87 -43.31
N ILE A 4 54.14 -3.47 -42.21
CA ILE A 4 53.75 -3.82 -40.84
C ILE A 4 52.52 -3.01 -40.38
N VAL A 5 52.42 -1.76 -40.83
CA VAL A 5 51.27 -0.90 -40.55
C VAL A 5 50.00 -1.42 -41.24
N LEU A 6 50.12 -1.93 -42.47
CA LEU A 6 48.96 -2.50 -43.19
C LEU A 6 48.44 -3.81 -42.58
N SER A 7 49.32 -4.67 -42.05
CA SER A 7 48.92 -5.96 -41.46
C SER A 7 48.25 -5.82 -40.09
N LEU A 8 48.49 -4.72 -39.38
CA LEU A 8 47.84 -4.41 -38.09
C LEU A 8 46.48 -3.70 -38.26
N ILE A 9 46.29 -2.94 -39.34
CA ILE A 9 45.05 -2.17 -39.59
C ILE A 9 43.89 -3.04 -40.07
N GLN A 10 44.15 -4.11 -40.85
CA GLN A 10 43.10 -5.01 -41.35
C GLN A 10 42.34 -5.78 -40.25
N PRO A 11 42.99 -6.42 -39.26
CA PRO A 11 42.28 -7.12 -38.18
C PRO A 11 41.51 -6.16 -37.27
N LEU A 12 42.02 -4.94 -37.06
CA LEU A 12 41.33 -3.91 -36.28
C LEU A 12 40.02 -3.47 -36.95
N LYS A 13 40.01 -3.30 -38.28
CA LYS A 13 38.80 -2.97 -39.06
C LYS A 13 37.76 -4.10 -39.03
N ARG A 14 38.20 -5.35 -39.10
CA ARG A 14 37.31 -6.53 -39.00
C ARG A 14 36.67 -6.65 -37.63
N ASN A 15 37.43 -6.41 -36.56
CA ASN A 15 36.91 -6.47 -35.18
C ASN A 15 35.96 -5.32 -34.86
N ILE A 16 36.23 -4.11 -35.35
CA ILE A 16 35.34 -2.96 -35.21
C ILE A 16 34.04 -3.20 -35.99
N LEU A 17 34.10 -3.78 -37.19
CA LEU A 17 32.91 -4.11 -37.98
C LEU A 17 32.04 -5.18 -37.31
N LEU A 18 32.66 -6.22 -36.73
CA LEU A 18 31.96 -7.25 -35.94
C LEU A 18 31.28 -6.67 -34.69
N LEU A 19 31.94 -5.73 -34.02
CA LEU A 19 31.39 -5.02 -32.86
C LEU A 19 30.20 -4.13 -33.26
N ILE A 20 30.29 -3.43 -34.39
CA ILE A 20 29.20 -2.60 -34.92
C ILE A 20 28.01 -3.48 -35.34
N ILE A 21 28.26 -4.62 -36.00
CA ILE A 21 27.18 -5.55 -36.39
C ILE A 21 26.52 -6.18 -35.14
N SER A 22 27.28 -6.53 -34.10
CA SER A 22 26.70 -7.01 -32.84
C SER A 22 25.92 -5.93 -32.10
N LEU A 23 26.38 -4.68 -32.13
CA LEU A 23 25.65 -3.53 -31.57
C LEU A 23 24.36 -3.23 -32.33
N LEU A 24 24.33 -3.40 -33.65
CA LEU A 24 23.14 -3.17 -34.49
C LEU A 24 22.14 -4.34 -34.45
N ALA A 25 22.61 -5.57 -34.19
CA ALA A 25 21.77 -6.77 -34.08
C ALA A 25 21.01 -6.89 -32.75
N ASN A 26 21.31 -6.06 -31.75
CA ASN A 26 20.70 -6.11 -30.42
C ASN A 26 19.44 -5.25 -30.26
N ASN A 27 18.81 -4.80 -31.35
CA ASN A 27 17.48 -4.19 -31.28
C ASN A 27 16.42 -5.28 -31.13
N LEU A 28 16.38 -5.95 -29.97
CA LEU A 28 15.26 -6.79 -29.57
C LEU A 28 14.10 -5.86 -29.22
N TYR A 29 13.20 -5.67 -30.18
CA TYR A 29 11.91 -5.02 -29.92
C TYR A 29 11.05 -5.95 -29.07
N ALA A 30 10.22 -5.38 -28.20
CA ALA A 30 9.20 -6.12 -27.48
C ALA A 30 8.29 -6.87 -28.49
N VAL A 31 8.13 -8.17 -28.29
CA VAL A 31 7.30 -9.03 -29.14
C VAL A 31 6.01 -9.40 -28.43
N ASP A 32 4.96 -9.57 -29.21
CA ASP A 32 3.68 -10.12 -28.76
C ASP A 32 3.70 -11.63 -28.86
N ILE A 33 3.51 -12.27 -27.73
CA ILE A 33 3.43 -13.72 -27.57
C ILE A 33 2.01 -14.07 -27.14
N PHE A 34 1.42 -15.07 -27.77
CA PHE A 34 0.06 -15.51 -27.51
C PHE A 34 0.03 -16.90 -26.87
N VAL A 35 -0.91 -17.11 -25.95
CA VAL A 35 -1.19 -18.41 -25.34
C VAL A 35 -2.59 -18.84 -25.73
N ASN A 36 -2.70 -19.88 -26.54
CA ASN A 36 -3.99 -20.44 -26.95
C ASN A 36 -3.91 -21.98 -26.93
N PRO A 37 -4.57 -22.65 -25.97
CA PRO A 37 -4.51 -24.10 -25.84
C PRO A 37 -5.21 -24.86 -26.98
N ASN A 38 -6.03 -24.18 -27.77
CA ASN A 38 -6.84 -24.79 -28.83
C ASN A 38 -6.16 -24.79 -30.21
N ILE A 39 -4.94 -24.25 -30.34
CA ILE A 39 -4.19 -24.30 -31.60
C ILE A 39 -3.19 -25.44 -31.60
N LEU A 40 -2.84 -25.93 -32.79
CA LEU A 40 -1.73 -26.86 -32.93
C LEU A 40 -0.40 -26.12 -32.68
N PRO A 41 0.56 -26.74 -31.96
CA PRO A 41 1.89 -26.15 -31.76
C PRO A 41 2.55 -25.76 -33.10
N GLY A 42 3.01 -24.51 -33.20
CA GLY A 42 3.68 -23.99 -34.40
C GLY A 42 2.76 -23.62 -35.57
N ALA A 43 1.44 -23.78 -35.44
CA ALA A 43 0.49 -23.41 -36.51
C ALA A 43 0.40 -21.89 -36.71
N VAL A 44 0.58 -21.12 -35.63
CA VAL A 44 0.59 -19.65 -35.66
C VAL A 44 1.92 -19.18 -35.05
N PRO A 45 2.70 -18.33 -35.74
CA PRO A 45 3.91 -17.74 -35.17
C PRO A 45 3.67 -17.09 -33.81
N ASN A 46 4.64 -17.19 -32.91
CA ASN A 46 4.60 -16.63 -31.54
C ASN A 46 3.37 -17.04 -30.71
N THR A 47 2.70 -18.14 -31.07
CA THR A 47 1.57 -18.66 -30.30
C THR A 47 1.93 -20.03 -29.72
N TYR A 48 1.71 -20.17 -28.41
CA TYR A 48 2.05 -21.35 -27.64
C TYR A 48 0.79 -21.96 -27.03
N THR A 49 0.79 -23.28 -26.86
CA THR A 49 -0.35 -24.00 -26.27
C THR A 49 -0.39 -23.91 -24.75
N THR A 50 0.70 -23.50 -24.10
CA THR A 50 0.78 -23.34 -22.64
C THR A 50 1.47 -22.03 -22.27
N LEU A 51 1.12 -21.50 -21.09
CA LEU A 51 1.76 -20.30 -20.56
C LEU A 51 3.25 -20.52 -20.28
N VAL A 52 3.63 -21.68 -19.74
CA VAL A 52 5.05 -21.99 -19.46
C VAL A 52 5.88 -21.96 -20.74
N ALA A 53 5.38 -22.52 -21.85
CA ALA A 53 6.10 -22.47 -23.12
C ALA A 53 6.25 -21.03 -23.65
N ALA A 54 5.20 -20.21 -23.53
CA ALA A 54 5.27 -18.79 -23.88
C ALA A 54 6.27 -18.02 -23.03
N LEU A 55 6.28 -18.24 -21.70
CA LEU A 55 7.21 -17.59 -20.78
C LEU A 55 8.66 -18.03 -20.99
N ASN A 56 8.90 -19.28 -21.40
CA ASN A 56 10.23 -19.74 -21.75
C ASN A 56 10.75 -19.05 -23.02
N ALA A 57 9.88 -18.85 -24.00
CA ALA A 57 10.23 -18.20 -25.26
C ALA A 57 10.34 -16.67 -25.18
N SER A 58 9.75 -16.04 -24.15
CA SER A 58 9.76 -14.59 -24.00
C SER A 58 11.11 -14.02 -23.60
N ASN A 59 11.30 -12.73 -23.83
CA ASN A 59 12.45 -11.93 -23.39
C ASN A 59 11.96 -10.78 -22.51
N ASN A 60 12.91 -10.10 -21.86
CA ASN A 60 12.59 -8.88 -21.11
C ASN A 60 11.99 -7.82 -22.05
N GLY A 61 10.82 -7.30 -21.69
CA GLY A 61 10.06 -6.31 -22.44
C GLY A 61 8.87 -6.87 -23.22
N ASP A 62 8.78 -8.21 -23.37
CA ASP A 62 7.70 -8.84 -24.15
C ASP A 62 6.33 -8.76 -23.49
N ARG A 63 5.29 -8.91 -24.33
CA ARG A 63 3.89 -8.94 -23.92
C ARG A 63 3.32 -10.34 -24.17
N VAL A 64 2.71 -10.94 -23.16
CA VAL A 64 2.11 -12.26 -23.20
C VAL A 64 0.59 -12.12 -23.09
N PHE A 65 -0.11 -12.42 -24.17
CA PHE A 65 -1.56 -12.39 -24.27
C PHE A 65 -2.13 -13.80 -24.14
N ILE A 66 -3.00 -14.02 -23.15
CA ILE A 66 -3.53 -15.34 -22.83
C ILE A 66 -5.00 -15.40 -23.22
N LYS A 67 -5.38 -16.40 -24.03
CA LYS A 67 -6.77 -16.64 -24.37
C LYS A 67 -7.60 -16.73 -23.10
N SER A 68 -8.68 -15.95 -22.99
CA SER A 68 -9.55 -16.04 -21.79
C SER A 68 -10.07 -17.47 -21.59
N GLY A 69 -10.08 -17.93 -20.33
CA GLY A 69 -10.45 -19.29 -19.97
C GLY A 69 -9.80 -19.76 -18.67
N SER A 70 -10.04 -21.03 -18.34
CA SER A 70 -9.44 -21.71 -17.18
C SER A 70 -8.29 -22.61 -17.61
N TYR A 71 -7.19 -22.54 -16.88
CA TYR A 71 -5.95 -23.24 -17.18
C TYR A 71 -5.53 -24.09 -15.98
N THR A 72 -5.32 -25.39 -16.24
CA THR A 72 -4.64 -26.26 -15.28
C THR A 72 -3.14 -26.04 -15.40
N THR A 73 -2.55 -25.44 -14.37
CA THR A 73 -1.13 -25.10 -14.29
C THR A 73 -0.53 -25.66 -13.02
N GLN A 74 0.78 -25.90 -13.06
CA GLN A 74 1.60 -25.92 -11.85
C GLN A 74 2.02 -24.49 -11.52
N ALA A 75 2.54 -24.26 -10.31
CA ALA A 75 3.10 -22.98 -9.92
C ALA A 75 4.12 -22.45 -10.96
N ILE A 76 3.99 -21.18 -11.34
CA ILE A 76 4.80 -20.56 -12.38
C ILE A 76 5.73 -19.52 -11.74
N THR A 77 7.03 -19.64 -11.98
CA THR A 77 8.01 -18.62 -11.58
C THR A 77 8.21 -17.60 -12.70
N LEU A 78 7.99 -16.33 -12.37
CA LEU A 78 8.19 -15.18 -13.25
C LEU A 78 9.56 -14.56 -12.97
N THR A 79 10.44 -14.61 -13.96
CA THR A 79 11.86 -14.21 -13.86
C THR A 79 12.27 -13.14 -14.86
N LYS A 80 11.29 -12.55 -15.58
CA LYS A 80 11.50 -11.61 -16.68
C LYS A 80 10.61 -10.38 -16.52
N SER A 81 11.07 -9.24 -17.03
CA SER A 81 10.22 -8.05 -17.21
C SER A 81 9.21 -8.31 -18.32
N LEU A 82 7.93 -8.43 -17.98
CA LEU A 82 6.88 -8.82 -18.91
C LEU A 82 5.60 -8.04 -18.65
N ILE A 83 4.73 -7.97 -19.66
CA ILE A 83 3.31 -7.67 -19.49
C ILE A 83 2.54 -8.96 -19.73
N ILE A 84 1.74 -9.40 -18.78
CA ILE A 84 0.91 -10.60 -18.87
C ILE A 84 -0.55 -10.18 -18.75
N SER A 85 -1.36 -10.48 -19.76
CA SER A 85 -2.76 -10.07 -19.80
C SER A 85 -3.64 -11.04 -20.59
N PRO A 86 -4.97 -11.05 -20.38
CA PRO A 86 -5.93 -11.64 -21.29
C PRO A 86 -5.77 -11.10 -22.72
N ASP A 87 -6.02 -11.95 -23.71
CA ASP A 87 -6.01 -11.56 -25.14
C ASP A 87 -7.21 -10.69 -25.53
N THR A 88 -8.24 -10.66 -24.69
CA THR A 88 -9.48 -9.92 -24.91
C THR A 88 -9.68 -8.92 -23.78
N SER A 89 -9.99 -7.66 -24.13
CA SER A 89 -10.34 -6.60 -23.17
C SER A 89 -11.48 -7.04 -22.24
N GLY A 90 -11.28 -6.88 -20.93
CA GLY A 90 -12.23 -7.31 -19.90
C GLY A 90 -12.38 -8.83 -19.76
N GLY A 91 -11.63 -9.63 -20.52
CA GLY A 91 -11.58 -11.07 -20.35
C GLY A 91 -10.90 -11.47 -19.04
N SER A 92 -11.18 -12.67 -18.56
CA SER A 92 -10.53 -13.24 -17.36
C SER A 92 -9.75 -14.49 -17.71
N VAL A 93 -8.61 -14.67 -17.06
CA VAL A 93 -7.81 -15.89 -17.14
C VAL A 93 -7.70 -16.46 -15.75
N THR A 94 -8.19 -17.68 -15.55
CA THR A 94 -8.16 -18.36 -14.26
C THR A 94 -7.11 -19.46 -14.27
N MET A 95 -6.15 -19.40 -13.34
CA MET A 95 -5.12 -20.41 -13.14
C MET A 95 -5.47 -21.31 -11.97
N SER A 96 -5.21 -22.61 -12.07
CA SER A 96 -5.43 -23.55 -10.97
C SER A 96 -4.39 -23.46 -9.85
N ASP A 97 -3.22 -22.91 -10.15
CA ASP A 97 -2.10 -22.70 -9.21
C ASP A 97 -1.58 -21.26 -9.35
N GLY A 98 -0.72 -20.83 -8.42
CA GLY A 98 -0.28 -19.44 -8.30
C GLY A 98 1.03 -19.11 -9.02
N PHE A 99 1.50 -17.90 -8.75
CA PHE A 99 2.73 -17.35 -9.31
C PHE A 99 3.76 -17.09 -8.23
N TYR A 100 5.02 -17.39 -8.54
CA TYR A 100 6.18 -16.89 -7.83
C TYR A 100 6.86 -15.80 -8.66
N VAL A 101 7.46 -14.80 -8.01
CA VAL A 101 8.27 -13.77 -8.68
C VAL A 101 9.68 -13.81 -8.11
N GLU A 102 10.67 -13.95 -8.99
CA GLU A 102 12.08 -13.81 -8.66
C GLU A 102 12.59 -12.50 -9.26
N GLY A 103 12.52 -11.46 -8.46
CA GLY A 103 12.92 -10.11 -8.83
C GLY A 103 14.41 -9.98 -9.07
N PHE A 104 14.75 -9.12 -10.02
CA PHE A 104 16.10 -8.65 -10.29
C PHE A 104 16.11 -7.11 -10.38
N ALA A 105 17.29 -6.50 -10.33
CA ALA A 105 17.44 -5.06 -10.43
C ALA A 105 16.81 -4.50 -11.71
N GLY A 106 15.90 -3.54 -11.57
CA GLY A 106 15.24 -2.87 -12.69
C GLY A 106 14.11 -3.67 -13.36
N MET A 107 13.71 -4.81 -12.79
CA MET A 107 12.59 -5.60 -13.28
C MET A 107 11.30 -4.76 -13.34
N LYS A 108 10.54 -4.93 -14.43
CA LYS A 108 9.19 -4.37 -14.60
C LYS A 108 8.24 -5.46 -15.03
N LEU A 109 7.43 -5.96 -14.10
CA LEU A 109 6.43 -6.99 -14.34
C LEU A 109 5.03 -6.39 -14.19
N GLN A 110 4.18 -6.60 -15.18
CA GLN A 110 2.76 -6.22 -15.12
C GLN A 110 1.91 -7.46 -15.30
N ILE A 111 0.98 -7.68 -14.37
CA ILE A 111 0.00 -8.76 -14.41
C ILE A 111 -1.38 -8.12 -14.39
N LEU A 112 -2.14 -8.35 -15.46
CA LEU A 112 -3.44 -7.75 -15.69
C LEU A 112 -4.51 -8.83 -15.80
N GLY A 113 -5.68 -8.68 -15.16
CA GLY A 113 -6.85 -9.52 -15.46
C GLY A 113 -6.71 -11.01 -15.14
N ILE A 114 -5.80 -11.38 -14.23
CA ILE A 114 -5.52 -12.77 -13.87
C ILE A 114 -6.22 -13.12 -12.55
N THR A 115 -6.85 -14.29 -12.50
CA THR A 115 -7.34 -14.93 -11.29
C THR A 115 -6.46 -16.13 -10.95
N ALA A 116 -5.88 -16.18 -9.74
CA ALA A 116 -5.08 -17.33 -9.29
C ALA A 116 -5.09 -17.49 -7.76
N PRO A 117 -4.73 -18.66 -7.21
CA PRO A 117 -4.70 -18.85 -5.75
C PRO A 117 -3.72 -17.93 -5.01
N TYR A 118 -2.59 -17.57 -5.61
CA TYR A 118 -1.62 -16.67 -4.99
C TYR A 118 -0.69 -15.98 -5.99
N LEU A 119 -0.11 -14.86 -5.56
CA LEU A 119 1.07 -14.22 -6.13
C LEU A 119 2.08 -13.94 -5.00
N THR A 120 3.25 -14.54 -5.06
CA THR A 120 4.26 -14.46 -3.99
C THR A 120 5.62 -14.07 -4.56
N ALA A 121 6.31 -13.12 -3.92
CA ALA A 121 7.70 -12.82 -4.24
C ALA A 121 8.65 -13.70 -3.44
N ASN A 122 9.60 -14.32 -4.14
CA ASN A 122 10.73 -15.02 -3.56
C ASN A 122 11.90 -14.05 -3.32
N PRO A 123 12.86 -14.39 -2.45
CA PRO A 123 14.12 -13.66 -2.37
C PRO A 123 14.76 -13.54 -3.76
N GLY A 124 15.04 -12.31 -4.18
CA GLY A 124 15.64 -12.00 -5.47
C GLY A 124 16.91 -11.18 -5.31
N SER A 125 17.37 -10.57 -6.40
CA SER A 125 18.53 -9.66 -6.43
C SER A 125 18.21 -8.17 -6.71
N PRO A 126 17.01 -7.61 -6.44
CA PRO A 126 16.81 -6.18 -6.61
C PRO A 126 17.57 -5.37 -5.55
N THR A 127 17.88 -4.12 -5.88
CA THR A 127 18.61 -3.20 -4.98
C THR A 127 17.74 -2.01 -4.62
N SER A 128 18.09 -1.28 -3.55
CA SER A 128 17.34 -0.09 -3.13
C SER A 128 17.37 1.02 -4.19
N ALA A 129 18.47 1.10 -4.95
CA ALA A 129 18.64 2.03 -6.07
C ALA A 129 17.92 1.57 -7.35
N ASP A 130 17.75 0.27 -7.55
CA ASP A 130 17.12 -0.30 -8.73
C ASP A 130 16.23 -1.50 -8.35
N ARG A 131 14.97 -1.17 -8.07
CA ARG A 131 13.98 -2.05 -7.45
C ARG A 131 13.24 -2.89 -8.48
N ALA A 132 12.79 -4.08 -8.08
CA ALA A 132 11.85 -4.86 -8.87
C ALA A 132 10.44 -4.27 -8.74
N LYS A 133 9.89 -3.77 -9.85
CA LYS A 133 8.56 -3.16 -9.91
C LYS A 133 7.53 -4.17 -10.39
N ILE A 134 6.50 -4.40 -9.59
CA ILE A 134 5.43 -5.34 -9.86
C ILE A 134 4.10 -4.59 -9.88
N TYR A 135 3.41 -4.63 -11.01
CA TYR A 135 2.10 -4.03 -11.19
C TYR A 135 1.06 -5.13 -11.23
N VAL A 136 0.07 -5.06 -10.35
CA VAL A 136 -1.00 -6.05 -10.22
C VAL A 136 -2.32 -5.33 -10.41
N ILE A 137 -2.99 -5.58 -11.53
CA ILE A 137 -4.09 -4.73 -11.97
C ILE A 137 -5.26 -5.55 -12.45
N ASP A 138 -6.46 -5.26 -11.94
CA ASP A 138 -7.67 -6.03 -12.30
C ASP A 138 -7.54 -7.54 -12.04
N CYS A 139 -6.75 -7.90 -11.04
CA CYS A 139 -6.50 -9.30 -10.70
C CYS A 139 -7.36 -9.73 -9.51
N HIS A 140 -7.51 -11.05 -9.37
CA HIS A 140 -8.09 -11.69 -8.19
C HIS A 140 -7.13 -12.76 -7.67
N PHE A 141 -6.64 -12.59 -6.44
CA PHE A 141 -5.79 -13.58 -5.79
C PHE A 141 -6.38 -14.11 -4.49
N GLY A 142 -6.11 -15.37 -4.15
CA GLY A 142 -6.37 -15.87 -2.80
C GLY A 142 -5.46 -15.20 -1.76
N ASN A 143 -4.16 -15.08 -2.06
CA ASN A 143 -3.18 -14.32 -1.27
C ASN A 143 -2.24 -13.52 -2.18
N LEU A 144 -1.79 -12.35 -1.73
CA LEU A 144 -0.77 -11.55 -2.42
C LEU A 144 0.35 -11.20 -1.44
N SER A 145 1.56 -11.70 -1.66
CA SER A 145 2.69 -11.48 -0.77
C SER A 145 3.92 -11.03 -1.54
N ILE A 146 4.14 -9.72 -1.62
CA ILE A 146 5.36 -9.11 -2.13
C ILE A 146 6.19 -8.61 -0.94
N ASP A 147 6.40 -9.50 0.04
CA ASP A 147 7.07 -9.20 1.31
C ASP A 147 8.59 -9.43 1.24
N GLN A 148 9.23 -8.82 0.25
CA GLN A 148 10.66 -8.96 0.01
C GLN A 148 11.32 -7.59 -0.09
N ASN A 149 12.58 -7.50 0.33
CA ASN A 149 13.35 -6.26 0.27
C ASN A 149 13.58 -5.83 -1.19
N ASN A 150 13.53 -4.52 -1.43
CA ASN A 150 13.78 -3.89 -2.71
C ASN A 150 12.77 -4.25 -3.82
N TYR A 151 11.60 -4.75 -3.44
CA TYR A 151 10.44 -4.80 -4.31
C TYR A 151 9.61 -3.52 -4.15
N ASP A 152 8.84 -3.21 -5.19
CA ASP A 152 7.89 -2.09 -5.23
C ASP A 152 6.62 -2.59 -5.93
N VAL A 153 5.52 -2.74 -5.19
CA VAL A 153 4.27 -3.30 -5.71
C VAL A 153 3.21 -2.21 -5.88
N SER A 154 2.56 -2.18 -7.03
CA SER A 154 1.41 -1.31 -7.26
C SER A 154 0.21 -2.18 -7.58
N CYS A 155 -0.70 -2.30 -6.61
CA CYS A 155 -1.97 -2.99 -6.76
C CYS A 155 -3.06 -1.95 -7.09
N ALA A 156 -3.77 -2.17 -8.18
CA ALA A 156 -4.90 -1.34 -8.57
C ALA A 156 -6.10 -2.21 -8.93
N ARG A 157 -7.28 -1.91 -8.35
CA ARG A 157 -8.52 -2.69 -8.57
C ARG A 157 -8.33 -4.19 -8.43
N THR A 158 -7.54 -4.59 -7.46
CA THR A 158 -7.23 -6.01 -7.22
C THR A 158 -8.05 -6.50 -6.04
N TRP A 159 -8.66 -7.67 -6.19
CA TRP A 159 -9.31 -8.39 -5.10
C TRP A 159 -8.33 -9.41 -4.53
N VAL A 160 -8.07 -9.37 -3.24
CA VAL A 160 -7.36 -10.42 -2.51
C VAL A 160 -8.28 -11.02 -1.44
N ASP A 161 -8.49 -12.34 -1.46
CA ASP A 161 -9.47 -12.95 -0.54
C ASP A 161 -9.00 -12.93 0.91
N ASN A 162 -7.71 -13.21 1.14
CA ASN A 162 -7.15 -13.39 2.46
C ASN A 162 -6.19 -12.25 2.82
N ASN A 163 -4.91 -12.41 2.53
CA ASN A 163 -3.89 -11.49 3.01
C ASN A 163 -3.15 -10.83 1.85
N THR A 164 -2.94 -9.53 2.01
CA THR A 164 -2.03 -8.73 1.19
C THR A 164 -0.86 -8.30 2.06
N THR A 165 0.37 -8.58 1.64
CA THR A 165 1.58 -8.16 2.36
C THR A 165 2.58 -7.52 1.41
N PHE A 166 3.11 -6.36 1.79
CA PHE A 166 4.21 -5.72 1.06
C PHE A 166 5.06 -4.79 1.95
N ARG A 167 6.19 -4.31 1.43
CA ARG A 167 7.10 -3.39 2.14
C ARG A 167 7.17 -1.99 1.55
N LYS A 168 6.94 -1.87 0.24
CA LYS A 168 6.89 -0.60 -0.48
C LYS A 168 5.87 -0.69 -1.62
N GLY A 169 5.14 0.40 -1.82
CA GLY A 169 4.35 0.62 -3.01
C GLY A 169 2.95 1.12 -2.68
N SER A 170 1.95 0.71 -3.47
CA SER A 170 0.60 1.21 -3.40
C SER A 170 -0.44 0.08 -3.46
N PHE A 171 -1.50 0.22 -2.67
CA PHE A 171 -2.75 -0.54 -2.75
C PHE A 171 -3.85 0.49 -2.98
N VAL A 172 -4.52 0.41 -4.13
CA VAL A 172 -5.41 1.48 -4.59
C VAL A 172 -6.68 0.92 -5.20
N ILE A 173 -7.85 1.38 -4.75
CA ILE A 173 -9.18 0.94 -5.21
C ILE A 173 -9.31 -0.59 -5.14
N SER A 174 -8.64 -1.19 -4.18
CA SER A 174 -8.46 -2.63 -4.08
C SER A 174 -9.17 -3.14 -2.83
N LYS A 175 -9.33 -4.46 -2.74
CA LYS A 175 -10.00 -5.10 -1.60
C LYS A 175 -9.13 -6.22 -1.07
N THR A 176 -9.02 -6.30 0.25
CA THR A 176 -8.40 -7.43 0.93
C THR A 176 -9.07 -7.71 2.27
N ASN A 177 -8.90 -8.92 2.81
CA ASN A 177 -9.31 -9.17 4.18
C ASN A 177 -8.30 -8.54 5.15
N ASN A 178 -7.02 -8.93 5.11
CA ASN A 178 -5.99 -8.27 5.91
C ASN A 178 -4.91 -7.64 5.03
N LEU A 179 -4.45 -6.46 5.42
CA LEU A 179 -3.35 -5.76 4.77
C LEU A 179 -2.19 -5.56 5.75
N TYR A 180 -1.01 -6.02 5.38
CA TYR A 180 0.21 -5.91 6.17
C TYR A 180 1.26 -5.11 5.41
N VAL A 181 1.76 -4.05 6.04
CA VAL A 181 2.88 -3.27 5.54
C VAL A 181 4.08 -3.45 6.44
N ASN A 182 5.13 -4.09 5.94
CA ASN A 182 6.34 -4.42 6.70
C ASN A 182 7.48 -3.44 6.39
N ALA A 183 8.40 -3.27 7.34
CA ALA A 183 9.62 -2.52 7.12
C ALA A 183 10.64 -3.27 6.25
N GLU A 184 11.45 -2.49 5.54
CA GLU A 184 12.72 -2.91 4.98
C GLU A 184 13.87 -2.64 5.98
N PRO A 185 15.02 -3.32 5.83
CA PRO A 185 16.22 -2.96 6.56
C PRO A 185 16.58 -1.48 6.40
N GLY A 186 17.05 -0.86 7.49
CA GLY A 186 17.53 0.53 7.47
C GLY A 186 16.43 1.59 7.51
N GLY A 187 15.24 1.29 8.03
CA GLY A 187 14.16 2.27 8.24
C GLY A 187 14.36 3.15 9.48
N GLY A 188 13.39 4.06 9.73
CA GLY A 188 13.39 4.99 10.86
C GLY A 188 13.38 6.46 10.45
N ASN A 189 14.29 7.27 11.01
CA ASN A 189 14.44 8.71 10.74
C ASN A 189 15.14 8.95 9.38
N VAL A 190 14.71 8.24 8.33
CA VAL A 190 15.29 8.36 6.99
C VAL A 190 14.54 9.45 6.22
N ALA A 191 15.30 10.38 5.65
CA ALA A 191 14.80 11.45 4.80
C ALA A 191 14.34 10.93 3.43
N ASP A 192 13.32 10.07 3.38
CA ASP A 192 12.59 9.85 2.14
C ASP A 192 11.45 10.87 2.05
N THR A 193 11.75 11.97 1.37
CA THR A 193 10.78 13.06 1.15
C THR A 193 9.93 12.85 -0.09
N ILE A 194 10.23 11.81 -0.88
CA ILE A 194 9.75 11.62 -2.26
C ILE A 194 8.76 10.47 -2.35
N ASN A 195 9.09 9.32 -1.78
CA ASN A 195 8.27 8.12 -1.88
C ASN A 195 7.35 8.00 -0.66
N LYS A 196 6.17 7.45 -0.91
CA LYS A 196 5.17 7.15 0.12
C LYS A 196 4.57 5.76 -0.14
N ILE A 197 4.20 5.08 0.93
CA ILE A 197 3.27 3.96 0.87
C ILE A 197 1.87 4.54 0.76
N MET A 198 1.12 4.10 -0.25
CA MET A 198 -0.25 4.54 -0.49
C MET A 198 -1.23 3.40 -0.24
N ILE A 199 -2.24 3.67 0.59
CA ILE A 199 -3.39 2.79 0.80
C ILE A 199 -4.61 3.69 0.60
N VAL A 200 -5.23 3.59 -0.56
CA VAL A 200 -6.15 4.60 -1.06
C VAL A 200 -7.42 4.00 -1.67
N ALA A 201 -8.58 4.50 -1.22
CA ALA A 201 -9.88 4.09 -1.74
C ALA A 201 -10.14 2.57 -1.64
N ASP A 202 -9.47 1.91 -0.70
CA ASP A 202 -9.53 0.46 -0.53
C ASP A 202 -10.65 0.03 0.41
N THR A 203 -10.97 -1.27 0.38
CA THR A 203 -11.78 -1.93 1.39
C THR A 203 -10.94 -2.98 2.11
N ILE A 204 -10.74 -2.80 3.41
CA ILE A 204 -9.97 -3.71 4.27
C ILE A 204 -10.92 -4.27 5.33
N ALA A 205 -11.38 -5.50 5.11
CA ALA A 205 -12.46 -6.10 5.89
C ALA A 205 -12.02 -6.55 7.30
N GLY A 206 -10.75 -6.92 7.45
CA GLY A 206 -10.08 -7.28 8.69
C GLY A 206 -9.13 -6.17 9.16
N ALA A 207 -7.87 -6.51 9.41
CA ALA A 207 -6.91 -5.54 9.94
C ALA A 207 -5.98 -4.96 8.86
N LEU A 208 -5.79 -3.65 8.90
CA LEU A 208 -4.63 -2.96 8.35
C LEU A 208 -3.56 -2.89 9.43
N GLN A 209 -2.46 -3.63 9.26
CA GLN A 209 -1.30 -3.58 10.12
C GLN A 209 -0.15 -2.86 9.42
N TYR A 210 0.31 -1.77 10.00
CA TYR A 210 1.37 -0.94 9.47
C TYR A 210 2.59 -0.94 10.40
N ASN A 211 3.66 -1.57 9.91
CA ASN A 211 4.93 -1.77 10.59
C ASN A 211 6.11 -1.32 9.68
N GLY A 212 5.87 -0.34 8.81
CA GLY A 212 6.88 0.19 7.88
C GLY A 212 7.43 1.54 8.33
N ASP A 213 8.75 1.69 8.44
CA ASP A 213 9.41 2.93 8.88
C ASP A 213 10.35 3.55 7.84
N ASN A 214 10.43 2.97 6.64
CA ASN A 214 11.31 3.44 5.57
C ASN A 214 10.69 4.59 4.75
N PHE A 215 9.36 4.61 4.59
CA PHE A 215 8.65 5.52 3.68
C PHE A 215 7.53 6.26 4.39
N LYS A 216 7.16 7.44 3.87
CA LYS A 216 5.96 8.15 4.36
C LYS A 216 4.72 7.30 4.19
N MET A 217 3.78 7.45 5.10
CA MET A 217 2.50 6.76 5.06
C MET A 217 1.39 7.70 4.57
N LEU A 218 0.56 7.20 3.67
CA LEU A 218 -0.73 7.79 3.31
C LEU A 218 -1.81 6.69 3.34
N ILE A 219 -2.73 6.80 4.29
CA ILE A 219 -3.93 5.98 4.40
C ILE A 219 -5.13 6.90 4.16
N ALA A 220 -5.72 6.84 2.97
CA ALA A 220 -6.78 7.77 2.57
C ALA A 220 -8.02 7.09 1.98
N ASN A 221 -9.21 7.58 2.30
CA ASN A 221 -10.45 7.20 1.61
C ASN A 221 -10.81 5.71 1.67
N ASN A 222 -10.30 4.99 2.67
CA ASN A 222 -10.53 3.57 2.82
C ASN A 222 -11.77 3.27 3.66
N LEU A 223 -12.40 2.11 3.42
CA LEU A 223 -13.28 1.47 4.39
C LEU A 223 -12.45 0.53 5.25
N LEU A 224 -12.29 0.88 6.54
CA LEU A 224 -11.39 0.19 7.46
C LEU A 224 -12.15 -0.46 8.61
N ASN A 225 -11.76 -1.70 8.94
CA ASN A 225 -12.22 -2.35 10.15
C ASN A 225 -11.25 -2.18 11.33
N HIS A 226 -10.00 -2.61 11.22
CA HIS A 226 -8.99 -2.32 12.26
C HIS A 226 -7.77 -1.63 11.65
N LEU A 227 -7.18 -0.68 12.37
CA LEU A 227 -5.93 -0.02 12.02
C LEU A 227 -4.94 -0.18 13.16
N TRP A 228 -3.85 -0.90 12.91
CA TRP A 228 -2.77 -1.11 13.86
C TRP A 228 -1.47 -0.56 13.32
N ILE A 229 -1.01 0.54 13.90
CA ILE A 229 0.29 1.13 13.58
C ILE A 229 1.23 0.78 14.71
N THR A 230 2.36 0.14 14.38
CA THR A 230 3.42 -0.20 15.35
C THR A 230 4.72 0.51 15.04
N LYS A 231 4.96 0.88 13.78
CA LYS A 231 6.09 1.67 13.32
C LYS A 231 5.68 2.57 12.17
N TRP A 232 6.37 3.69 12.02
CA TRP A 232 6.17 4.64 10.92
C TRP A 232 7.47 5.38 10.62
N ASN A 233 7.54 6.02 9.46
CA ASN A 233 8.65 6.90 9.14
C ASN A 233 8.52 8.18 9.98
N TRP A 234 9.35 8.28 11.01
CA TRP A 234 9.34 9.40 11.96
C TRP A 234 10.29 10.54 11.56
N TYR A 235 10.63 10.65 10.27
CA TYR A 235 11.44 11.77 9.78
C TYR A 235 10.72 13.08 10.01
N THR A 236 11.39 14.04 10.65
CA THR A 236 10.77 15.29 11.12
C THR A 236 10.30 16.20 9.99
N GLY A 237 10.88 16.07 8.79
CA GLY A 237 10.43 16.77 7.58
C GLY A 237 9.28 16.06 6.84
N ASN A 238 8.77 14.95 7.36
CA ASN A 238 7.66 14.20 6.79
C ASN A 238 6.41 14.30 7.67
N THR A 239 5.25 14.05 7.07
CA THR A 239 3.98 13.87 7.77
C THR A 239 3.34 12.58 7.27
N ASN A 240 2.83 11.77 8.20
CA ASN A 240 2.11 10.54 7.94
C ASN A 240 0.62 10.80 8.06
N TYR A 241 -0.12 10.50 6.99
CA TYR A 241 -1.52 10.87 6.84
C TYR A 241 -2.45 9.68 7.04
N ILE A 242 -3.49 9.90 7.84
CA ILE A 242 -4.65 9.01 8.00
C ILE A 242 -5.88 9.87 7.81
N ILE A 243 -6.34 9.99 6.57
CA ILE A 243 -7.29 11.04 6.17
C ILE A 243 -8.51 10.47 5.46
N ASN A 244 -9.68 11.06 5.70
CA ASN A 244 -10.88 10.76 4.92
C ASN A 244 -11.26 9.25 4.91
N ASN A 245 -10.87 8.48 5.92
CA ASN A 245 -11.28 7.07 6.01
C ASN A 245 -12.64 6.94 6.68
N GLU A 246 -13.35 5.88 6.36
CA GLU A 246 -14.55 5.46 7.08
C GLU A 246 -14.24 4.19 7.87
N PHE A 247 -14.42 4.27 9.17
CA PHE A 247 -14.22 3.15 10.07
C PHE A 247 -15.55 2.50 10.44
N VAL A 248 -15.65 1.19 10.20
CA VAL A 248 -16.85 0.40 10.48
C VAL A 248 -17.10 0.30 11.99
N SER A 249 -18.31 -0.14 12.36
CA SER A 249 -18.69 -0.25 13.78
C SER A 249 -17.87 -1.32 14.49
N GLY A 250 -17.41 -1.03 15.72
CA GLY A 250 -16.54 -1.91 16.48
C GLY A 250 -15.09 -1.91 15.99
N ASN A 251 -14.69 -0.87 15.26
CA ASN A 251 -13.31 -0.73 14.80
C ASN A 251 -12.34 -0.56 15.96
N THR A 252 -11.07 -0.85 15.65
CA THR A 252 -9.97 -0.67 16.58
C THR A 252 -8.90 0.19 15.95
N LEU A 253 -8.47 1.24 16.66
CA LEU A 253 -7.28 2.03 16.33
C LEU A 253 -6.17 1.69 17.32
N HIS A 254 -4.97 1.41 16.84
CA HIS A 254 -3.78 1.25 17.69
C HIS A 254 -2.65 2.16 17.21
N PHE A 255 -2.15 2.95 18.16
CA PHE A 255 -0.92 3.72 18.04
C PHE A 255 -0.01 3.40 19.24
N PRO A 256 1.32 3.31 19.04
CA PRO A 256 2.22 3.05 20.14
C PRO A 256 2.42 4.33 20.96
N THR A 257 2.57 4.17 22.28
CA THR A 257 2.91 5.26 23.22
C THR A 257 4.30 5.13 23.81
N THR A 258 4.95 3.98 23.58
CA THR A 258 6.28 3.66 24.11
C THR A 258 7.26 3.45 22.98
N ASN A 259 8.53 3.77 23.25
CA ASN A 259 9.59 3.80 22.23
C ASN A 259 9.20 4.61 20.98
N VAL A 260 8.39 5.65 21.18
CA VAL A 260 8.00 6.59 20.12
C VAL A 260 9.11 7.63 20.03
N PRO A 261 9.84 7.71 18.90
CA PRO A 261 10.97 8.62 18.79
C PRO A 261 10.54 10.04 18.39
N TYR A 262 9.50 10.17 17.57
CA TYR A 262 8.96 11.44 17.12
C TYR A 262 7.55 11.25 16.55
N TYR A 263 6.60 12.11 16.93
CA TYR A 263 5.28 12.12 16.32
C TYR A 263 5.25 13.03 15.09
N ASN A 264 4.71 12.54 13.98
CA ASN A 264 4.50 13.34 12.78
C ASN A 264 3.23 12.88 12.05
N PHE A 265 2.14 12.74 12.81
CA PHE A 265 0.86 12.26 12.30
C PHE A 265 -0.13 13.40 12.04
N ASP A 266 -0.90 13.21 10.98
CA ASP A 266 -2.12 13.96 10.72
C ASP A 266 -3.29 12.99 10.50
N VAL A 267 -4.16 12.93 11.50
CA VAL A 267 -5.36 12.09 11.52
C VAL A 267 -6.57 12.99 11.39
N SER A 268 -7.11 13.09 10.17
CA SER A 268 -8.12 14.11 9.87
C SER A 268 -9.27 13.65 9.00
N ASN A 269 -10.44 14.28 9.14
CA ASN A 269 -11.61 14.03 8.29
C ASN A 269 -12.12 12.58 8.24
N ASN A 270 -11.77 11.75 9.22
CA ASN A 270 -12.23 10.37 9.25
C ASN A 270 -13.64 10.28 9.85
N ILE A 271 -14.42 9.30 9.42
CA ILE A 271 -15.72 8.95 9.98
C ILE A 271 -15.55 7.74 10.89
N PHE A 272 -16.07 7.84 12.12
CA PHE A 272 -16.10 6.74 13.06
C PHE A 272 -17.55 6.48 13.50
N SER A 273 -18.05 5.27 13.24
CA SER A 273 -19.38 4.85 13.68
C SER A 273 -19.40 4.46 15.16
N SER A 274 -18.45 3.60 15.58
CA SER A 274 -18.08 3.34 16.97
C SER A 274 -16.67 2.76 16.98
N PHE A 275 -15.81 3.18 17.91
CA PHE A 275 -14.41 2.77 17.93
C PHE A 275 -13.89 2.47 19.34
N SER A 276 -12.89 1.58 19.37
CA SER A 276 -11.99 1.37 20.49
C SER A 276 -10.59 1.84 20.12
N PHE A 277 -10.00 2.69 20.95
CA PHE A 277 -8.64 3.18 20.79
C PHE A 277 -7.73 2.43 21.75
N TYR A 278 -6.67 1.81 21.23
CA TYR A 278 -5.70 1.08 22.03
C TYR A 278 -4.33 1.72 21.97
N THR A 279 -3.65 1.71 23.10
CA THR A 279 -2.23 2.06 23.18
C THR A 279 -1.46 0.94 23.87
N GLN A 280 -0.27 0.61 23.35
CA GLN A 280 0.58 -0.41 23.93
C GLN A 280 1.79 0.23 24.62
N ASN A 281 2.02 -0.17 25.87
CA ASN A 281 3.28 0.04 26.57
C ASN A 281 4.12 -1.23 26.43
N VAL A 282 5.22 -1.21 25.68
CA VAL A 282 6.01 -2.44 25.42
C VAL A 282 6.84 -2.91 26.61
N ASN A 283 6.94 -2.13 27.70
CA ASN A 283 7.70 -2.52 28.90
C ASN A 283 6.85 -3.20 29.98
N ILE A 284 5.54 -3.26 29.79
CA ILE A 284 4.60 -3.88 30.74
C ILE A 284 3.57 -4.63 29.90
N SER A 285 3.23 -5.86 30.24
CA SER A 285 2.21 -6.66 29.53
C SER A 285 0.78 -6.12 29.70
N GLY A 286 0.56 -4.82 29.51
CA GLY A 286 -0.70 -4.10 29.63
C GLY A 286 -1.06 -3.38 28.32
N MET A 287 -2.26 -3.65 27.83
CA MET A 287 -2.91 -2.87 26.77
C MET A 287 -3.84 -1.84 27.43
N TYR A 288 -3.86 -0.62 26.91
CA TYR A 288 -4.83 0.41 27.32
C TYR A 288 -5.93 0.51 26.28
N ALA A 289 -7.18 0.72 26.70
CA ALA A 289 -8.32 0.84 25.80
C ALA A 289 -9.20 2.05 26.19
N TYR A 290 -9.57 2.86 25.21
CA TYR A 290 -10.59 3.90 25.28
C TYR A 290 -11.72 3.55 24.32
N CYS A 291 -12.98 3.78 24.70
CA CYS A 291 -14.11 3.54 23.79
C CYS A 291 -15.16 4.64 23.92
N ASN A 292 -15.75 5.06 22.80
CA ASN A 292 -16.73 6.16 22.78
C ASN A 292 -18.20 5.66 22.86
N SER A 293 -18.45 4.36 22.70
CA SER A 293 -19.82 3.80 22.74
C SER A 293 -19.88 2.26 22.70
N CYS A 294 -18.91 1.55 23.29
CA CYS A 294 -18.94 0.09 23.29
C CYS A 294 -19.87 -0.42 24.40
N THR A 295 -20.96 -1.12 24.06
CA THR A 295 -21.48 -2.14 24.98
C THR A 295 -20.34 -3.14 25.14
N PRO A 296 -19.82 -3.37 26.37
CA PRO A 296 -18.73 -4.31 26.55
C PRO A 296 -19.22 -5.63 25.96
N PRO A 297 -18.58 -6.13 24.90
CA PRO A 297 -18.96 -7.45 24.45
C PRO A 297 -18.68 -8.38 25.62
N ASN A 298 -19.66 -9.22 25.96
CA ASN A 298 -19.42 -10.42 26.74
C ASN A 298 -18.46 -11.32 25.94
N TYR A 299 -17.19 -10.93 25.83
CA TYR A 299 -16.14 -11.72 25.20
C TYR A 299 -15.36 -12.43 26.29
N GLY A 300 -15.74 -13.68 26.53
CA GLY A 300 -14.73 -14.69 26.79
C GLY A 300 -13.71 -14.65 25.65
N GLY A 301 -12.46 -14.36 26.00
CA GLY A 301 -11.28 -14.56 25.15
C GLY A 301 -11.21 -13.67 23.92
N ILE A 302 -10.49 -12.56 24.05
CA ILE A 302 -9.78 -11.95 22.93
C ILE A 302 -8.86 -13.04 22.34
N ARG A 303 -9.25 -13.62 21.19
CA ARG A 303 -8.35 -14.47 20.41
C ARG A 303 -7.40 -13.58 19.64
N SER A 304 -6.18 -13.51 20.17
CA SER A 304 -5.01 -12.93 19.53
C SER A 304 -4.76 -13.63 18.19
N TYR A 305 -4.89 -12.91 17.07
CA TYR A 305 -4.44 -13.36 15.76
C TYR A 305 -3.04 -12.80 15.50
N GLY A 306 -2.01 -13.58 15.86
CA GLY A 306 -0.59 -13.27 15.58
C GLY A 306 0.33 -13.52 16.78
N ASN A 307 0.78 -14.77 16.91
CA ASN A 307 1.87 -15.31 17.76
C ASN A 307 2.33 -14.52 19.02
N ASN A 308 2.03 -15.12 20.18
CA ASN A 308 2.53 -14.82 21.54
C ASN A 308 1.99 -13.57 22.26
N MET A 309 0.67 -13.48 22.41
CA MET A 309 0.12 -12.84 23.61
C MET A 309 -1.06 -13.65 24.15
N VAL A 310 -0.76 -14.50 25.14
CA VAL A 310 -1.74 -15.16 26.00
C VAL A 310 -2.27 -14.09 26.97
N ILE A 311 -3.51 -13.64 26.79
CA ILE A 311 -4.23 -12.95 27.87
C ILE A 311 -4.86 -14.06 28.72
N PRO A 312 -4.43 -14.27 29.98
CA PRO A 312 -5.00 -15.33 30.81
C PRO A 312 -6.49 -15.10 31.03
N SER A 313 -7.29 -16.16 30.88
CA SER A 313 -8.75 -16.19 30.87
C SER A 313 -9.45 -15.91 32.21
N ASN A 314 -8.78 -15.25 33.18
CA ASN A 314 -9.26 -15.12 34.55
C ASN A 314 -9.50 -13.68 35.04
N TYR A 315 -9.60 -12.69 34.16
CA TYR A 315 -9.78 -11.30 34.59
C TYR A 315 -11.19 -10.78 34.29
N GLY A 316 -11.87 -10.35 35.36
CA GLY A 316 -13.27 -9.97 35.38
C GLY A 316 -13.64 -8.86 34.39
N SER A 317 -14.86 -8.95 33.87
CA SER A 317 -15.51 -7.89 33.09
C SER A 317 -15.55 -6.58 33.90
N TYR A 318 -14.84 -5.56 33.43
CA TYR A 318 -15.09 -4.18 33.86
C TYR A 318 -15.93 -3.49 32.80
N GLY A 319 -17.16 -3.13 33.19
CA GLY A 319 -18.12 -2.44 32.32
C GLY A 319 -17.67 -1.00 32.05
N CYS A 320 -17.70 -0.61 30.77
CA CYS A 320 -17.50 0.78 30.36
C CYS A 320 -18.83 1.54 30.55
N TYR A 321 -18.93 2.37 31.58
CA TYR A 321 -19.99 3.38 31.69
C TYR A 321 -19.33 4.76 31.73
N GLY A 322 -19.32 5.47 30.59
CA GLY A 322 -18.86 6.86 30.46
C GLY A 322 -17.56 7.08 29.65
N GLN A 323 -17.35 8.33 29.22
CA GLN A 323 -16.18 8.81 28.47
C GLN A 323 -14.92 8.92 29.38
N TYR A 324 -14.43 7.81 29.91
CA TYR A 324 -13.22 7.81 30.73
C TYR A 324 -12.13 6.92 30.12
N PHE A 325 -10.90 7.44 30.10
CA PHE A 325 -9.71 6.62 29.92
C PHE A 325 -9.54 5.72 31.13
N TYR A 326 -9.59 4.41 30.91
CA TYR A 326 -9.20 3.46 31.94
C TYR A 326 -7.78 2.97 31.66
N CYS A 327 -6.89 3.32 32.59
CA CYS A 327 -5.59 2.68 32.69
C CYS A 327 -5.80 1.31 33.34
N THR A 328 -5.78 0.21 32.58
CA THR A 328 -5.72 -1.13 33.19
C THR A 328 -4.30 -1.41 33.66
N TYR A 329 -3.99 -0.94 34.87
CA TYR A 329 -2.83 -1.41 35.64
C TYR A 329 -3.13 -2.84 36.14
N SER A 330 -2.17 -3.74 36.03
CA SER A 330 -2.23 -5.06 36.68
C SER A 330 -1.08 -5.19 37.67
N PHE A 331 -1.38 -5.87 38.78
CA PHE A 331 -0.60 -6.05 40.01
C PHE A 331 -0.62 -4.88 41.00
N SER A 332 -1.65 -4.91 41.86
CA SER A 332 -1.69 -4.27 43.19
C SER A 332 -1.30 -2.79 43.24
N GLY A 333 -2.18 -1.92 42.74
CA GLY A 333 -2.05 -0.49 42.92
C GLY A 333 -3.15 0.24 42.16
N ASN A 334 -3.79 1.19 42.83
CA ASN A 334 -4.88 2.01 42.32
C ASN A 334 -4.53 2.60 40.92
N PRO A 335 -5.36 2.40 39.87
CA PRO A 335 -5.07 2.96 38.55
C PRO A 335 -5.40 4.45 38.53
N ASP A 336 -4.38 5.29 38.70
CA ASP A 336 -4.53 6.71 38.40
C ASP A 336 -4.69 6.87 36.88
N ALA A 337 -5.85 7.34 36.43
CA ALA A 337 -6.17 7.67 35.04
C ALA A 337 -5.20 8.70 34.41
N ASN A 338 -4.34 9.32 35.23
CA ASN A 338 -3.30 10.27 34.81
C ASN A 338 -1.99 9.60 34.36
N SER A 339 -1.86 8.27 34.47
CA SER A 339 -0.59 7.56 34.29
C SER A 339 -0.27 7.10 32.86
N CYS A 340 -1.19 7.26 31.89
CA CYS A 340 -0.94 6.91 30.48
C CYS A 340 -1.51 7.96 29.51
N PRO A 341 -0.85 9.13 29.37
CA PRO A 341 -1.27 10.12 28.38
C PRO A 341 -1.09 9.55 26.97
N PHE A 342 -2.18 9.55 26.19
CA PHE A 342 -2.12 9.45 24.73
C PHE A 342 -2.41 10.84 24.13
N PRO A 343 -1.61 11.29 23.15
CA PRO A 343 -0.31 10.73 22.76
C PRO A 343 0.73 10.87 23.88
N ASN A 344 1.88 10.19 23.75
CA ASN A 344 2.98 10.35 24.72
C ASN A 344 3.51 11.80 24.65
N ILE A 345 3.16 12.60 25.66
CA ILE A 345 3.43 14.05 25.70
C ILE A 345 4.91 14.41 25.84
N ASP A 346 5.74 13.49 26.33
CA ASP A 346 7.18 13.70 26.54
C ASP A 346 7.98 13.59 25.24
N VAL A 347 7.37 13.04 24.18
CA VAL A 347 8.02 12.81 22.89
C VAL A 347 7.84 14.02 21.98
N PRO A 348 8.91 14.50 21.31
CA PRO A 348 8.80 15.62 20.39
C PRO A 348 7.93 15.32 19.16
N GLY A 349 7.47 16.40 18.54
CA GLY A 349 6.84 16.37 17.23
C GLY A 349 5.43 16.88 17.23
N VAL A 350 4.62 16.45 16.27
CA VAL A 350 3.22 16.85 16.12
C VAL A 350 2.34 15.63 15.92
N PHE A 351 1.30 15.54 16.75
CA PHE A 351 0.18 14.64 16.54
C PHE A 351 -1.07 15.48 16.33
N ARG A 352 -1.60 15.50 15.09
CA ARG A 352 -2.86 16.20 14.79
C ARG A 352 -4.00 15.20 14.76
N TRP A 353 -5.03 15.51 15.53
CA TRP A 353 -6.35 14.89 15.49
C TRP A 353 -7.35 15.99 15.14
N SER A 354 -7.82 16.06 13.89
CA SER A 354 -8.64 17.17 13.45
C SER A 354 -9.86 16.77 12.62
N TYR A 355 -11.01 17.39 12.83
CA TYR A 355 -12.20 17.18 12.00
C TYR A 355 -12.69 15.71 11.91
N ASN A 356 -12.53 14.96 13.00
CA ASN A 356 -13.00 13.57 13.13
C ASN A 356 -14.39 13.47 13.77
N GLY A 357 -15.05 14.61 14.03
CA GLY A 357 -16.37 14.71 14.67
C GLY A 357 -16.34 14.64 16.20
N PHE A 358 -15.17 14.46 16.80
CA PHE A 358 -14.96 14.44 18.25
C PHE A 358 -13.49 14.71 18.58
N THR A 359 -13.21 15.13 19.81
CA THR A 359 -11.87 15.26 20.36
C THR A 359 -11.41 13.94 20.96
N LEU A 360 -10.14 13.58 20.77
CA LEU A 360 -9.54 12.59 21.66
C LEU A 360 -9.48 13.15 23.07
N SER A 361 -9.77 12.33 24.07
CA SER A 361 -9.37 12.68 25.42
C SER A 361 -7.84 12.72 25.46
N GLY A 362 -7.23 13.63 26.23
CA GLY A 362 -5.76 13.73 26.34
C GLY A 362 -5.32 14.99 27.06
N SER A 363 -4.18 14.92 27.76
CA SER A 363 -3.64 16.02 28.58
C SER A 363 -2.63 16.87 27.78
N GLY A 364 -3.07 17.90 27.07
CA GLY A 364 -2.16 19.06 26.85
C GLY A 364 -2.18 19.87 28.14
N THR A 365 -1.12 20.01 28.95
CA THR A 365 0.32 20.26 28.73
C THR A 365 1.07 19.70 29.98
N ALA A 366 2.27 19.12 29.95
CA ALA A 366 3.56 19.66 29.49
C ALA A 366 4.50 18.57 28.93
N GLY A 367 5.21 18.89 27.85
CA GLY A 367 6.22 18.06 27.17
C GLY A 367 6.48 18.54 25.73
N ASN A 368 7.47 17.97 25.03
CA ASN A 368 7.95 18.41 23.71
C ASN A 368 6.95 18.22 22.54
N LEU A 369 5.75 17.70 22.80
CA LEU A 369 4.73 17.38 21.79
C LEU A 369 3.83 18.57 21.46
N GLY A 370 3.68 18.87 20.17
CA GLY A 370 2.56 19.63 19.63
C GLY A 370 1.33 18.73 19.44
N PHE A 371 0.38 18.76 20.38
CA PHE A 371 -0.88 18.05 20.24
C PHE A 371 -1.98 19.00 19.73
N VAL A 372 -2.46 18.75 18.50
CA VAL A 372 -3.58 19.50 17.91
C VAL A 372 -4.82 18.63 17.98
N ASN A 373 -5.88 19.11 18.64
CA ASN A 373 -7.09 18.33 18.89
C ASN A 373 -8.34 19.17 18.58
N ILE A 374 -8.77 19.14 17.32
CA ILE A 374 -9.88 19.93 16.81
C ILE A 374 -11.02 18.96 16.46
N PRO A 375 -12.18 18.99 17.12
CA PRO A 375 -13.22 18.00 16.86
C PRO A 375 -13.78 18.10 15.43
N GLY A 376 -14.00 19.32 14.93
CA GLY A 376 -14.81 19.59 13.74
C GLY A 376 -16.29 19.27 13.93
N SER A 377 -17.05 19.29 12.85
CA SER A 377 -18.49 18.99 12.88
C SER A 377 -18.76 17.48 12.78
N THR A 378 -19.84 17.01 13.41
CA THR A 378 -20.33 15.63 13.28
C THR A 378 -21.03 15.38 11.95
N ASN A 379 -21.48 16.44 11.25
CA ASN A 379 -21.93 16.33 9.87
C ASN A 379 -20.80 15.74 9.02
N ILE A 380 -21.14 14.97 8.00
CA ILE A 380 -20.15 14.37 7.08
C ILE A 380 -20.01 15.15 5.77
N ILE A 381 -21.03 15.96 5.45
CA ILE A 381 -21.08 16.79 4.24
C ILE A 381 -20.60 18.21 4.59
N ASN A 382 -19.70 18.79 3.80
CA ASN A 382 -19.20 20.16 3.92
C ASN A 382 -18.60 20.51 5.29
N SER A 383 -17.93 19.56 5.91
CA SER A 383 -17.57 19.64 7.33
C SER A 383 -16.15 19.18 7.63
N GLY A 384 -15.39 18.83 6.60
CA GLY A 384 -13.98 18.49 6.69
C GLY A 384 -13.09 19.68 7.00
N ASN A 385 -11.80 19.39 7.13
CA ASN A 385 -10.74 20.32 7.45
C ASN A 385 -10.55 21.35 6.33
N PRO A 386 -10.79 22.65 6.55
CA PRO A 386 -10.82 23.67 5.51
C PRO A 386 -9.47 23.97 4.86
N GLU A 387 -8.39 23.30 5.26
CA GLU A 387 -7.10 23.41 4.58
C GLU A 387 -7.19 22.84 3.16
N SER A 388 -6.56 23.52 2.20
CA SER A 388 -6.66 23.22 0.76
C SER A 388 -6.17 21.81 0.36
N GLN A 389 -5.38 21.16 1.22
CA GLN A 389 -4.91 19.78 1.01
C GLN A 389 -5.97 18.71 1.23
N PHE A 390 -7.11 19.07 1.84
CA PHE A 390 -8.24 18.18 2.04
C PHE A 390 -9.38 18.44 1.06
N TYR A 391 -9.22 19.40 0.14
CA TYR A 391 -10.24 19.70 -0.85
C TYR A 391 -10.33 18.60 -1.91
N ASP A 392 -11.55 18.39 -2.37
CA ASP A 392 -11.89 17.50 -3.47
C ASP A 392 -11.23 17.99 -4.77
N ILE A 393 -10.92 17.06 -5.69
CA ILE A 393 -10.25 17.40 -6.95
C ILE A 393 -11.10 18.33 -7.80
N ASP A 394 -12.42 18.17 -7.76
CA ASP A 394 -13.36 19.03 -8.47
C ASP A 394 -13.63 20.36 -7.73
N LEU A 395 -12.88 20.64 -6.66
CA LEU A 395 -13.00 21.81 -5.80
C LEU A 395 -14.39 21.97 -5.19
N THR A 396 -15.17 20.89 -5.15
CA THR A 396 -16.45 20.85 -4.46
C THR A 396 -16.25 20.53 -2.98
N LEU A 397 -17.37 20.23 -2.33
CA LEU A 397 -17.62 20.11 -0.89
C LEU A 397 -16.51 19.33 -0.17
N ASN A 398 -15.91 19.91 0.88
CA ASN A 398 -14.87 19.24 1.68
C ASN A 398 -15.51 18.22 2.63
N ASP A 399 -15.84 17.06 2.08
CA ASP A 399 -16.56 16.01 2.78
C ASP A 399 -15.62 15.15 3.65
N ARG A 400 -16.19 14.56 4.70
CA ARG A 400 -15.50 13.60 5.57
C ARG A 400 -15.69 12.19 5.03
N GLY A 401 -14.75 11.31 5.34
CA GLY A 401 -14.80 9.92 4.92
C GLY A 401 -14.55 9.73 3.43
N ARG A 402 -14.96 8.56 2.92
CA ARG A 402 -14.45 7.99 1.65
C ARG A 402 -14.79 8.80 0.41
N GLU A 403 -15.78 9.67 0.49
CA GLU A 403 -16.27 10.46 -0.63
C GLU A 403 -15.63 11.85 -0.71
N GLY A 404 -14.92 12.31 0.31
CA GLY A 404 -14.26 13.63 0.28
C GLY A 404 -12.77 13.58 -0.05
N GLY A 405 -12.19 14.74 -0.28
CA GLY A 405 -10.77 15.00 -0.46
C GLY A 405 -10.17 14.52 -1.78
N PRO A 406 -8.86 14.74 -1.96
CA PRO A 406 -8.21 14.52 -3.25
C PRO A 406 -8.15 13.04 -3.67
N TYR A 407 -8.38 12.13 -2.72
CA TYR A 407 -8.34 10.68 -2.92
C TYR A 407 -9.74 10.04 -2.88
N SER A 408 -10.80 10.84 -3.03
CA SER A 408 -12.20 10.39 -3.04
C SER A 408 -12.43 9.15 -3.89
N ILE A 409 -13.21 8.20 -3.37
CA ILE A 409 -13.63 7.01 -4.13
C ILE A 409 -14.35 7.39 -5.44
N LEU A 410 -15.00 8.55 -5.46
CA LEU A 410 -15.73 9.07 -6.62
C LEU A 410 -14.80 9.32 -7.82
N ASN A 411 -13.51 9.62 -7.57
CA ASN A 411 -12.51 9.78 -8.62
C ASN A 411 -12.22 8.48 -9.40
N TYR A 412 -12.63 7.33 -8.85
CA TYR A 412 -12.31 6.01 -9.36
C TYR A 412 -13.50 5.25 -9.91
N LEU A 413 -14.72 5.69 -9.61
CA LEU A 413 -15.95 5.01 -10.01
C LEU A 413 -16.30 5.33 -11.48
N PRO A 414 -16.43 4.32 -12.36
CA PRO A 414 -16.80 4.53 -13.76
C PRO A 414 -18.18 5.16 -13.95
N SER A 415 -19.11 4.99 -13.00
CA SER A 415 -20.45 5.59 -13.06
C SER A 415 -20.43 7.12 -12.99
N ALA A 416 -19.37 7.72 -12.43
CA ALA A 416 -19.12 9.15 -12.43
C ALA A 416 -18.30 9.61 -13.67
N ASN A 417 -17.79 8.67 -14.47
CA ASN A 417 -17.06 8.95 -15.70
C ASN A 417 -17.94 8.67 -16.93
N PRO A 418 -18.59 9.71 -17.51
CA PRO A 418 -19.54 9.53 -18.62
C PRO A 418 -18.92 8.94 -19.89
N PHE A 419 -17.60 8.79 -19.96
CA PHE A 419 -16.87 8.27 -21.11
C PHE A 419 -16.42 6.81 -20.96
N ASN A 420 -16.77 6.12 -19.87
CA ASN A 420 -16.30 4.76 -19.57
C ASN A 420 -14.77 4.63 -19.77
N SER A 421 -14.03 5.68 -19.39
CA SER A 421 -12.61 5.81 -19.69
C SER A 421 -11.84 4.60 -19.15
N LYS A 422 -11.13 3.94 -20.06
CA LYS A 422 -10.20 2.84 -19.74
C LYS A 422 -8.97 3.35 -19.00
N ALA A 423 -8.60 4.62 -19.17
CA ALA A 423 -7.52 5.27 -18.44
C ALA A 423 -8.02 5.91 -17.15
N PHE A 424 -7.27 5.73 -16.05
CA PHE A 424 -7.49 6.46 -14.80
C PHE A 424 -6.15 6.90 -14.20
N ILE A 425 -6.12 8.13 -13.68
CA ILE A 425 -5.03 8.66 -12.85
C ILE A 425 -5.43 8.36 -11.41
N PHE A 426 -4.57 7.71 -10.64
CA PHE A 426 -4.89 7.32 -9.27
C PHE A 426 -4.01 7.91 -8.18
N ASP A 427 -2.88 8.49 -8.55
CA ASP A 427 -2.14 9.41 -7.71
C ASP A 427 -1.86 10.64 -8.54
N LEU A 428 -2.27 11.80 -8.05
CA LEU A 428 -1.93 13.10 -8.62
C LEU A 428 -1.38 13.94 -7.47
N GLU A 429 -0.09 14.20 -7.51
CA GLU A 429 0.59 15.09 -6.58
C GLU A 429 0.83 16.42 -7.29
N ILE A 430 0.08 17.43 -6.88
CA ILE A 430 0.22 18.82 -7.32
C ILE A 430 0.27 19.73 -6.08
N PRO A 431 0.99 20.86 -6.12
CA PRO A 431 0.89 21.86 -5.07
C PRO A 431 -0.54 22.37 -4.96
N THR A 432 -1.12 22.29 -3.76
CA THR A 432 -2.49 22.79 -3.49
C THR A 432 -2.52 24.30 -3.28
N THR A 433 -1.36 24.93 -3.10
CA THR A 433 -1.17 26.37 -3.09
C THR A 433 -0.02 26.75 -4.03
N LEU A 434 -0.28 27.73 -4.89
CA LEU A 434 0.75 28.31 -5.76
C LEU A 434 1.18 29.62 -5.12
N GLN A 435 2.41 29.67 -4.58
CA GLN A 435 2.97 30.95 -4.17
C GLN A 435 3.62 31.65 -5.37
N PRO A 436 3.24 32.90 -5.67
CA PRO A 436 3.82 33.64 -6.78
C PRO A 436 5.22 34.11 -6.40
N SER A 437 6.22 33.24 -6.54
CA SER A 437 7.60 33.53 -6.94
C SER A 437 8.53 32.35 -6.61
N THR A 438 9.37 31.97 -7.58
CA THR A 438 10.53 31.05 -7.49
C THR A 438 10.32 29.55 -7.25
N GLN A 439 9.13 29.09 -6.86
CA GLN A 439 8.95 27.65 -6.61
C GLN A 439 8.75 26.88 -7.93
N SER A 440 9.65 25.93 -8.21
CA SER A 440 9.42 24.97 -9.30
C SER A 440 8.20 24.11 -8.94
N ILE A 441 7.16 24.19 -9.77
CA ILE A 441 5.96 23.35 -9.63
C ILE A 441 6.35 21.92 -10.03
N LYS A 442 6.31 21.00 -9.07
CA LYS A 442 6.49 19.57 -9.33
C LYS A 442 5.11 18.92 -9.38
N VAL A 443 4.73 18.46 -10.56
CA VAL A 443 3.55 17.62 -10.77
C VAL A 443 4.02 16.19 -10.91
N ARG A 444 3.39 15.26 -10.18
CA ARG A 444 3.56 13.83 -10.39
C ARG A 444 2.20 13.20 -10.58
N ALA A 445 2.11 12.30 -11.55
CA ALA A 445 0.91 11.53 -11.78
C ALA A 445 1.28 10.05 -11.94
N GLN A 446 0.48 9.19 -11.35
CA GLN A 446 0.46 7.76 -11.65
C GLN A 446 -0.92 7.43 -12.20
N GLY A 447 -0.94 6.71 -13.32
CA GLY A 447 -2.16 6.26 -13.94
C GLY A 447 -2.00 4.89 -14.56
N TYR A 448 -3.13 4.27 -14.84
CA TYR A 448 -3.21 2.99 -15.52
C TYR A 448 -4.21 3.08 -16.67
N HIS A 449 -3.97 2.27 -17.70
CA HIS A 449 -4.86 2.11 -18.84
C HIS A 449 -5.35 0.67 -18.90
N ARG A 450 -6.66 0.46 -18.78
CA ARG A 450 -7.31 -0.84 -19.02
C ARG A 450 -7.13 -1.23 -20.48
N ASN A 451 -6.80 -2.48 -20.77
CA ASN A 451 -6.90 -3.00 -22.13
C ASN A 451 -8.36 -3.09 -22.56
#